data_AF-A0A7X4JND3-F1
#
_entry.id   AF-A0A7X4JND3-F1
#
_cell.length_a   1.000
_cell.length_b   1.000
_cell.length_c   1.000
_cell.angle_alpha   90.00
_cell.angle_beta   90.00
_cell.angle_gamma   90.00
#
_symmetry.space_group_name_H-M   'P 1'
#
loop_
_entity.id
_entity.type
_entity.pdbx_description
1 polymer ?
#
loop_
_entity_poly.entity_id
_entity_poly.type
_entity_poly.pdbx_seq_one_letter_code
_entity_poly.pdbx_strand_id
1 'polypeptide(L)'
;MSEQTNANERLNDVEERLARVEHLLVSINEKLAQGPIVENIDTGKSEAFKEWVTNYVSMRLQQLVPETCDHPAEAVLQDGPFLDNTTVPCTEEVEHRVKRIPIPFVREMVVQRVAENAREAGVERVDIDFINNNTKI
;
A
#
# COMPACT_ATOMS: atom_id res chain seq x y z
N MET A 1 -32.80 -52.06 -6.55
CA MET A 1 -31.36 -52.42 -6.41
C MET A 1 -30.45 -51.47 -7.19
N SER A 2 -30.82 -51.03 -8.40
CA SER A 2 -30.01 -50.15 -9.25
C SER A 2 -29.78 -48.73 -8.72
N GLU A 3 -30.72 -48.18 -7.93
CA GLU A 3 -30.57 -46.86 -7.31
C GLU A 3 -29.55 -46.85 -6.16
N GLN A 4 -29.50 -47.92 -5.37
CA GLN A 4 -28.52 -48.08 -4.29
C GLN A 4 -27.09 -48.14 -4.83
N THR A 5 -26.90 -48.83 -5.96
CA THR A 5 -25.59 -48.93 -6.63
C THR A 5 -25.14 -47.59 -7.20
N ASN A 6 -26.05 -46.79 -7.77
CA ASN A 6 -25.71 -45.46 -8.28
C ASN A 6 -25.38 -44.46 -7.15
N ALA A 7 -26.10 -44.54 -6.03
CA ALA A 7 -25.79 -43.71 -4.85
C ALA A 7 -24.40 -44.04 -4.27
N ASN A 8 -24.05 -45.32 -4.17
CA ASN A 8 -22.74 -45.76 -3.69
C ASN A 8 -21.60 -45.33 -4.64
N GLU A 9 -21.83 -45.38 -5.94
CA GLU A 9 -20.85 -44.94 -6.95
C GLU A 9 -20.57 -43.43 -6.83
N ARG A 10 -21.60 -42.62 -6.63
CA ARG A 10 -21.46 -41.17 -6.41
C ARG A 10 -20.76 -40.84 -5.09
N LEU A 11 -21.01 -41.61 -4.03
CA LEU A 11 -20.32 -41.44 -2.75
C LEU A 11 -18.83 -41.75 -2.89
N ASN A 12 -18.47 -42.84 -3.58
CA ASN A 12 -17.08 -43.17 -3.85
C ASN A 12 -16.35 -42.08 -4.65
N ASP A 13 -16.97 -41.50 -5.69
CA ASP A 13 -16.37 -40.37 -6.43
C ASP A 13 -16.10 -39.16 -5.53
N VAL A 14 -17.05 -38.84 -4.64
CA VAL A 14 -16.90 -37.72 -3.69
C VAL A 14 -15.79 -37.99 -2.69
N GLU A 15 -15.71 -39.20 -2.13
CA GLU A 15 -14.64 -39.59 -1.20
C GLU A 15 -13.26 -39.53 -1.87
N GLU A 16 -13.14 -40.00 -3.11
CA GLU A 16 -11.88 -39.93 -3.85
C GLU A 16 -11.45 -38.49 -4.15
N ARG A 17 -12.42 -37.62 -4.48
CA ARG A 17 -12.18 -36.19 -4.68
C ARG A 17 -11.75 -35.49 -3.39
N LEU A 18 -12.36 -35.85 -2.26
CA LEU A 18 -12.01 -35.30 -0.95
C LEU A 18 -10.58 -35.71 -0.56
N ALA A 19 -10.23 -36.98 -0.72
CA ALA A 19 -8.88 -37.47 -0.45
C ALA A 19 -7.80 -36.75 -1.27
N ARG A 20 -8.09 -36.43 -2.55
CA ARG A 20 -7.19 -35.62 -3.38
C ARG A 20 -7.02 -34.19 -2.86
N VAL A 21 -8.10 -33.55 -2.42
CA VAL A 21 -8.05 -32.19 -1.87
C VAL A 21 -7.25 -32.16 -0.58
N GLU A 22 -7.47 -33.12 0.31
CA GLU A 22 -6.72 -33.24 1.57
C GLU A 22 -5.21 -33.38 1.31
N HIS A 23 -4.81 -34.24 0.38
CA HIS A 23 -3.41 -34.40 0.00
C HIS A 23 -2.80 -33.11 -0.58
N LEU A 24 -3.54 -32.38 -1.41
CA LEU A 24 -3.09 -31.10 -1.95
C LEU A 24 -2.91 -30.04 -0.85
N LEU A 25 -3.83 -29.97 0.10
CA LEU A 25 -3.73 -29.02 1.22
C LEU A 25 -2.51 -29.32 2.10
N VAL A 26 -2.25 -30.60 2.40
CA VAL A 26 -1.04 -31.00 3.14
C VAL A 26 0.22 -30.61 2.36
N SER A 27 0.27 -30.90 1.06
CA SER A 27 1.43 -30.55 0.22
C SER A 27 1.67 -29.04 0.13
N ILE A 28 0.61 -28.24 0.03
CA ILE A 28 0.72 -26.77 0.04
C ILE A 28 1.21 -26.29 1.40
N ASN A 29 0.67 -26.83 2.50
CA ASN A 29 1.09 -26.46 3.84
C ASN A 29 2.57 -26.82 4.09
N GLU A 30 3.03 -27.99 3.63
CA GLU A 30 4.44 -28.37 3.68
C GLU A 30 5.32 -27.41 2.86
N LYS A 31 4.91 -27.04 1.65
CA LYS A 31 5.62 -26.07 0.81
C LYS A 31 5.67 -24.67 1.42
N LEU A 32 4.62 -24.26 2.13
CA LEU A 32 4.57 -22.97 2.83
C LEU A 32 5.39 -23.00 4.13
N ALA A 33 5.40 -24.13 4.84
CA ALA A 33 6.24 -24.34 6.03
C ALA A 33 7.72 -24.42 5.66
N GLN A 34 8.03 -24.96 4.48
CA GLN A 34 9.32 -24.88 3.80
C GLN A 34 9.51 -23.51 3.12
N GLY A 35 8.89 -22.45 3.66
CA GLY A 35 8.96 -21.08 3.16
C GLY A 35 10.36 -20.76 2.68
N PRO A 36 10.50 -19.94 1.61
CA PRO A 36 11.73 -19.85 0.83
C PRO A 36 12.90 -19.81 1.80
N ILE A 37 13.78 -20.80 1.68
CA ILE A 37 15.03 -20.79 2.42
C ILE A 37 15.70 -19.49 1.96
N VAL A 38 15.53 -18.42 2.74
CA VAL A 38 16.34 -17.21 2.63
C VAL A 38 17.67 -17.62 3.25
N GLU A 39 18.33 -18.56 2.59
CA GLU A 39 19.73 -18.87 2.77
C GLU A 39 20.43 -17.57 2.41
N ASN A 40 20.84 -16.85 3.45
CA ASN A 40 21.78 -15.75 3.41
C ASN A 40 21.74 -14.98 2.08
N ILE A 41 20.85 -13.99 1.95
CA ILE A 41 21.14 -12.89 1.03
C ILE A 41 22.46 -12.33 1.54
N ASP A 42 23.54 -12.75 0.90
CA ASP A 42 24.90 -12.30 1.10
C ASP A 42 24.84 -10.78 1.13
N THR A 43 24.89 -10.22 2.34
CA THR A 43 24.64 -8.80 2.59
C THR A 43 25.59 -7.95 1.77
N GLY A 44 26.79 -8.48 1.47
CA GLY A 44 27.74 -7.88 0.56
C GLY A 44 27.25 -7.76 -0.89
N LYS A 45 26.51 -8.75 -1.42
CA LYS A 45 25.90 -8.65 -2.75
C LYS A 45 24.75 -7.64 -2.78
N SER A 46 23.96 -7.56 -1.71
CA SER A 46 22.89 -6.56 -1.62
C SER A 46 23.45 -5.14 -1.50
N GLU A 47 24.54 -4.94 -0.76
CA GLU A 47 25.21 -3.64 -0.65
C GLU A 47 25.89 -3.25 -1.96
N ALA A 48 26.63 -4.16 -2.59
CA ALA A 48 27.23 -3.92 -3.91
C ALA A 48 26.16 -3.59 -4.98
N PHE A 49 24.99 -4.23 -4.90
CA PHE A 49 23.86 -3.92 -5.78
C PHE A 49 23.30 -2.51 -5.51
N LYS A 50 23.11 -2.13 -4.24
CA LYS A 50 22.64 -0.79 -3.87
C LYS A 50 23.63 0.28 -4.32
N GLU A 51 24.92 0.07 -4.13
CA GLU A 51 25.98 0.97 -4.58
C GLU A 51 25.96 1.13 -6.10
N TRP A 52 25.85 0.01 -6.83
CA TRP A 52 25.75 0.03 -8.28
C TRP A 52 24.51 0.80 -8.79
N VAL A 53 23.33 0.53 -8.23
CA VAL A 53 22.09 1.25 -8.59
C VAL A 53 22.26 2.76 -8.32
N THR A 54 22.83 3.11 -7.18
CA THR A 54 23.06 4.51 -6.79
C THR A 54 23.98 5.21 -7.79
N ASN A 55 25.09 4.57 -8.16
CA ASN A 55 26.02 5.10 -9.17
C ASN A 55 25.37 5.25 -10.55
N TYR A 56 24.60 4.24 -10.99
CA TYR A 56 23.93 4.26 -12.28
C TYR A 56 22.87 5.37 -12.37
N VAL A 57 22.02 5.50 -11.34
CA VAL A 57 20.99 6.55 -11.28
C VAL A 57 21.63 7.93 -11.21
N SER A 58 22.70 8.10 -10.42
CA SER A 58 23.43 9.37 -10.33
C SER A 58 24.02 9.79 -11.68
N MET A 59 24.68 8.86 -12.39
CA MET A 59 25.21 9.10 -13.74
C MET A 59 24.10 9.47 -14.73
N ARG A 60 22.93 8.84 -14.64
CA ARG A 60 21.81 9.15 -15.52
C ARG A 60 21.15 10.49 -15.19
N LEU A 61 20.95 10.82 -13.93
CA LEU A 61 20.38 12.11 -13.52
C LEU A 61 21.25 13.28 -13.99
N GLN A 62 22.58 13.14 -13.93
CA GLN A 62 23.50 14.16 -14.47
C GLN A 62 23.35 14.38 -15.99
N GLN A 63 22.84 13.40 -16.73
CA GLN A 63 22.60 13.53 -18.17
C GLN A 63 21.22 14.14 -18.51
N LEU A 64 20.29 14.17 -17.55
CA LEU A 64 18.93 14.65 -17.74
C LEU A 64 18.69 16.08 -17.24
N VAL A 65 19.66 16.70 -16.57
CA VAL A 65 19.56 18.07 -16.06
C VAL A 65 20.45 19.00 -16.88
N PRO A 66 19.87 19.88 -17.72
CA PRO A 66 20.63 20.99 -18.29
C PRO A 66 21.14 21.92 -17.17
N GLU A 67 22.35 22.49 -17.33
CA GLU A 67 22.95 23.52 -16.43
C GLU A 67 22.07 24.77 -16.22
N THR A 68 20.92 24.86 -16.89
CA THR A 68 19.96 25.97 -16.84
C THR A 68 18.66 25.60 -16.13
N CYS A 69 18.63 24.52 -15.35
CA CYS A 69 17.54 24.34 -14.38
C CYS A 69 17.63 25.49 -13.37
N ASP A 70 16.82 26.52 -13.62
CA ASP A 70 16.60 27.66 -12.76
C ASP A 70 15.89 27.16 -11.49
N HIS A 71 16.69 26.80 -10.50
CA HIS A 71 16.18 26.52 -9.17
C HIS A 71 16.05 27.88 -8.49
N PRO A 72 14.84 28.42 -8.31
CA PRO A 72 14.68 29.68 -7.61
C PRO A 72 15.30 29.53 -6.22
N ALA A 73 16.24 30.42 -5.91
CA ALA A 73 16.93 30.45 -4.63
C ALA A 73 15.91 30.54 -3.49
N GLU A 74 15.90 29.52 -2.64
CA GLU A 74 15.17 29.47 -1.37
C GLU A 74 13.67 29.86 -1.50
N ALA A 75 12.87 28.99 -2.12
CA ALA A 75 11.46 28.94 -1.76
C ALA A 75 11.39 28.44 -0.30
N VAL A 76 11.15 29.38 0.61
CA VAL A 76 10.77 29.19 2.01
C VAL A 76 10.01 27.86 2.15
N LEU A 77 10.61 26.89 2.85
CA LEU A 77 9.92 25.70 3.38
C LEU A 77 8.54 26.15 3.85
N GLN A 78 7.44 25.72 3.21
CA GLN A 78 6.13 25.41 3.82
C GLN A 78 5.13 24.90 2.75
N ASP A 79 5.46 23.84 2.01
CA ASP A 79 4.42 22.92 1.55
C ASP A 79 4.45 21.71 2.49
N GLY A 80 3.88 21.90 3.68
CA GLY A 80 3.46 20.77 4.52
C GLY A 80 2.54 19.83 3.72
N PRO A 81 2.35 18.60 4.18
CA PRO A 81 1.73 17.55 3.39
C PRO A 81 0.36 17.94 2.85
N PHE A 82 -0.01 17.36 1.71
CA PHE A 82 -1.36 17.48 1.15
C PHE A 82 -2.22 16.33 1.64
N LEU A 83 -3.52 16.56 1.75
CA LEU A 83 -4.47 15.48 2.03
C LEU A 83 -4.47 14.47 0.86
N ASP A 84 -4.40 13.17 1.18
CA ASP A 84 -4.30 12.07 0.22
C ASP A 84 -5.28 12.23 -0.97
N ASN A 85 -4.76 12.21 -2.21
CA ASN A 85 -5.55 12.38 -3.45
C ASN A 85 -6.23 13.75 -3.63
N THR A 86 -5.78 14.80 -2.95
CA THR A 86 -6.30 16.16 -3.12
C THR A 86 -5.18 17.20 -3.21
N THR A 87 -5.52 18.41 -3.66
CA THR A 87 -4.61 19.57 -3.69
C THR A 87 -4.74 20.45 -2.45
N VAL A 88 -5.36 19.95 -1.37
CA VAL A 88 -5.64 20.74 -0.17
C VAL A 88 -4.44 20.67 0.78
N PRO A 89 -3.76 21.79 1.07
CA PRO A 89 -2.62 21.82 1.99
C PRO A 89 -3.09 21.49 3.41
N CYS A 90 -2.35 20.63 4.11
CA CYS A 90 -2.63 20.32 5.52
C CYS A 90 -1.36 20.32 6.38
N THR A 91 -1.54 20.22 7.69
CA THR A 91 -0.42 20.03 8.62
C THR A 91 -0.03 18.54 8.67
N GLU A 92 1.21 18.23 9.05
CA GLU A 92 1.66 16.83 9.24
C GLU A 92 0.79 16.06 10.24
N GLU A 93 0.28 16.76 11.26
CA GLU A 93 -0.57 16.16 12.27
C GLU A 93 -1.93 15.71 11.69
N VAL A 94 -2.45 16.44 10.71
CA VAL A 94 -3.66 16.09 9.95
C VAL A 94 -3.42 14.84 9.11
N GLU A 95 -2.35 14.82 8.33
CA GLU A 95 -2.00 13.67 7.48
C GLU A 95 -1.85 12.39 8.32
N HIS A 96 -1.12 12.49 9.44
CA HIS A 96 -0.92 11.37 10.36
C HIS A 96 -2.26 10.90 10.97
N ARG A 97 -3.17 11.80 11.31
CA ARG A 97 -4.48 11.46 11.87
C ARG A 97 -5.37 10.74 10.86
N VAL A 98 -5.37 11.18 9.60
CA VAL A 98 -6.10 10.53 8.51
C VAL A 98 -5.54 9.13 8.24
N LYS A 99 -4.21 8.96 8.21
CA LYS A 99 -3.55 7.66 8.00
C LYS A 99 -3.86 6.63 9.09
N ARG A 100 -4.17 7.07 10.32
CA ARG A 100 -4.59 6.17 11.42
C ARG A 100 -5.99 5.59 11.28
N ILE A 101 -6.82 6.10 10.36
CA ILE A 101 -8.18 5.57 10.15
C ILE A 101 -8.06 4.15 9.55
N PRO A 102 -8.46 3.08 10.26
CA PRO A 102 -8.15 1.72 9.84
C PRO A 102 -8.89 1.26 8.58
N ILE A 103 -10.08 1.81 8.36
CA ILE A 103 -10.97 1.42 7.26
C ILE A 103 -10.71 2.35 6.07
N PRO A 104 -10.20 1.84 4.92
CA PRO A 104 -9.83 2.68 3.76
C PRO A 104 -10.98 3.55 3.25
N PHE A 105 -12.20 3.01 3.16
CA PHE A 105 -13.37 3.75 2.72
C PHE A 105 -13.71 4.95 3.64
N VAL A 106 -13.59 4.76 4.96
CA VAL A 106 -13.83 5.86 5.92
C VAL A 106 -12.74 6.92 5.78
N ARG A 107 -11.51 6.52 5.47
CA ARG A 107 -10.39 7.45 5.23
C ARG A 107 -10.66 8.32 4.00
N GLU A 108 -11.03 7.72 2.88
CA GLU A 108 -11.38 8.45 1.65
C GLU A 108 -12.55 9.40 1.88
N MET A 109 -13.60 8.93 2.57
CA MET A 109 -14.75 9.75 2.93
C MET A 109 -14.36 10.97 3.77
N VAL A 110 -13.49 10.79 4.77
CA VAL A 110 -13.00 11.89 5.62
C VAL A 110 -12.16 12.88 4.80
N VAL A 111 -11.26 12.39 3.93
CA VAL A 111 -10.43 13.25 3.09
C VAL A 111 -11.28 14.08 2.14
N GLN A 112 -12.23 13.44 1.45
CA GLN A 112 -13.12 14.14 0.53
C GLN A 112 -13.98 15.18 1.25
N ARG A 113 -14.55 14.83 2.41
CA ARG A 113 -15.36 15.74 3.21
C ARG A 113 -14.57 16.96 3.69
N VAL A 114 -13.35 16.74 4.19
CA VAL A 114 -12.45 17.81 4.63
C VAL A 114 -12.05 18.69 3.44
N ALA A 115 -11.77 18.11 2.28
CA ALA A 115 -11.40 18.86 1.09
C ALA A 115 -12.56 19.72 0.53
N GLU A 116 -13.79 19.21 0.56
CA GLU A 116 -15.00 19.98 0.21
C GLU A 116 -15.19 21.15 1.19
N ASN A 117 -15.16 20.88 2.49
CA ASN A 117 -15.32 21.90 3.52
C ASN A 117 -14.22 22.97 3.47
N ALA A 118 -12.97 22.58 3.21
CA ALA A 118 -11.85 23.52 3.09
C ALA A 118 -12.01 24.45 1.89
N ARG A 119 -12.53 23.92 0.77
CA ARG A 119 -12.83 24.71 -0.44
C ARG A 119 -13.97 25.68 -0.21
N GLU A 120 -15.02 25.25 0.49
CA GLU A 120 -16.17 26.11 0.85
C GLU A 120 -15.78 27.21 1.83
N ALA A 121 -14.93 26.90 2.81
CA ALA A 121 -14.47 27.85 3.82
C ALA A 121 -13.31 28.75 3.34
N GLY A 122 -12.74 28.48 2.16
CA GLY A 122 -11.60 29.23 1.62
C GLY A 122 -10.35 29.13 2.49
N VAL A 123 -10.17 28.01 3.19
CA VAL A 123 -9.07 27.82 4.13
C VAL A 123 -7.78 27.48 3.37
N GLU A 124 -6.73 28.26 3.62
CA GLU A 124 -5.43 28.10 2.97
C GLU A 124 -4.69 26.82 3.42
N ARG A 125 -4.86 26.42 4.70
CA ARG A 125 -4.26 25.20 5.25
C ARG A 125 -5.16 24.54 6.29
N VAL A 126 -5.40 23.25 6.14
CA VAL A 126 -6.19 22.44 7.08
C VAL A 126 -5.34 22.05 8.29
N ASP A 127 -5.81 22.40 9.48
CA ASP A 127 -5.27 21.97 10.77
C ASP A 127 -6.20 20.93 11.45
N ILE A 128 -5.80 20.46 12.62
CA ILE A 128 -6.58 19.46 13.36
C ILE A 128 -7.88 20.01 13.92
N ASP A 129 -7.89 21.27 14.31
CA ASP A 129 -9.09 21.91 14.84
C ASP A 129 -10.15 22.01 13.74
N PHE A 130 -9.74 22.27 12.50
CA PHE A 130 -10.61 22.24 11.33
C PHE A 130 -11.23 20.86 11.12
N ILE A 131 -10.44 19.79 11.21
CA ILE A 131 -10.98 18.41 11.10
C ILE A 131 -11.92 18.08 12.25
N ASN A 132 -11.57 18.42 13.49
CA ASN A 132 -12.41 18.12 14.65
C ASN A 132 -13.76 18.85 14.60
N ASN A 133 -13.79 20.08 14.08
CA ASN A 133 -14.99 20.90 14.00
C ASN A 133 -15.88 20.56 12.79
N ASN A 134 -15.28 20.17 11.66
CA ASN A 134 -15.98 19.95 10.39
C ASN A 134 -16.18 18.47 10.02
N THR A 135 -15.52 17.57 10.74
CA THR A 135 -15.63 16.11 10.58
C THR A 135 -16.11 15.49 11.89
N LYS A 136 -17.32 15.87 12.33
CA LYS A 136 -18.04 15.08 13.33
C LYS A 136 -18.51 13.79 12.68
N ILE A 137 -17.83 12.69 12.99
CA ILE A 137 -18.32 11.32 12.81
C ILE A 137 -19.16 10.97 14.04
#